data_AF-A0A2E5JBP9-F1
#
_entry.id   AF-A0A2E5JBP9-F1
#
_cell.length_a   1.000
_cell.length_b   1.000
_cell.length_c   1.000
_cell.angle_alpha   90.00
_cell.angle_beta   90.00
_cell.angle_gamma   90.00
#
_symmetry.space_group_name_H-M   'P 1'
#
loop_
_entity.id
_entity.type
_entity.pdbx_description
1 polymer ?
#
loop_
_entity_poly.entity_id
_entity_poly.type
_entity_poly.pdbx_seq_one_letter_code
_entity_poly.pdbx_strand_id
1 'polypeptide(L)'
;MAHRFGILFLMLITQVLFAQRGQTGDKTFADRYPDDVVNPIAKTYLLVKNTVDHDIIVCVRDQYKNYLNHVYIRNKDEYLFTGMPISRVYLQYKSKEFYFEDTQKTVINYGERHTFTFFYDASMEGNFMVISEEDFFKP
;
A
#
# COMPACT_ATOMS: atom_id res chain seq x y z
N MET A 1 -17.64 -21.66 40.08
CA MET A 1 -18.26 -20.83 39.01
C MET A 1 -17.26 -19.82 38.41
N ALA A 2 -16.38 -19.20 39.21
CA ALA A 2 -15.38 -18.22 38.77
C ALA A 2 -14.37 -18.73 37.71
N HIS A 3 -13.89 -19.97 37.81
CA HIS A 3 -12.92 -20.52 36.84
C HIS A 3 -13.46 -20.65 35.40
N ARG A 4 -14.79 -20.84 35.24
CA ARG A 4 -15.43 -20.93 33.91
C ARG A 4 -15.53 -19.56 33.23
N PHE A 5 -15.71 -18.50 34.01
CA PHE A 5 -15.70 -17.11 33.52
C PHE A 5 -14.30 -16.65 33.10
N GLY A 6 -13.26 -17.04 33.86
CA GLY A 6 -11.87 -16.71 33.51
C GLY A 6 -11.43 -17.32 32.18
N ILE A 7 -11.86 -18.55 31.88
CA ILE A 7 -11.55 -19.23 30.61
C ILE A 7 -12.27 -18.53 29.44
N LEU A 8 -13.54 -18.15 29.61
CA LEU A 8 -14.30 -17.44 28.59
C LEU A 8 -13.68 -16.07 28.26
N PHE A 9 -13.23 -15.35 29.29
CA PHE A 9 -12.54 -14.06 29.15
C PHE A 9 -11.20 -14.20 28.43
N LEU A 10 -10.41 -15.25 28.74
CA LEU A 10 -9.16 -15.54 28.06
C LEU A 10 -9.36 -15.89 26.57
N MET A 11 -10.42 -16.65 26.25
CA MET A 11 -10.79 -16.96 24.86
C MET A 11 -11.22 -15.70 24.10
N LEU A 12 -11.93 -14.76 24.74
CA LEU A 12 -12.30 -13.48 24.11
C LEU A 12 -11.07 -12.62 23.80
N ILE A 13 -10.09 -12.55 24.70
CA ILE A 13 -8.86 -11.77 24.49
C ILE A 13 -8.06 -12.28 23.30
N THR A 14 -7.95 -13.60 23.11
CA THR A 14 -7.21 -14.14 21.96
C THR A 14 -7.86 -13.80 20.63
N GLN A 15 -9.19 -13.75 20.54
CA GLN A 15 -9.89 -13.32 19.33
C GLN A 15 -9.63 -11.83 19.00
N VAL A 16 -9.47 -10.98 20.01
CA VAL A 16 -9.19 -9.54 19.83
C VAL A 16 -7.76 -9.30 19.32
N LEU A 17 -6.79 -10.13 19.71
CA LEU A 17 -5.41 -10.02 19.25
C LEU A 17 -5.25 -10.35 17.76
N PHE A 18 -6.03 -11.29 17.23
CA PHE A 18 -6.05 -11.60 15.79
C PHE A 18 -6.73 -10.52 14.93
N ALA A 19 -7.46 -9.58 15.53
CA ALA A 19 -8.13 -8.49 14.83
C ALA A 19 -7.22 -7.29 14.49
N GLN A 20 -5.92 -7.34 14.83
CA GLN A 20 -5.00 -6.22 14.62
C GLN A 20 -4.34 -6.17 13.23
N ARG A 21 -4.51 -7.20 12.39
CA ARG A 21 -3.97 -7.20 11.02
C ARG A 21 -4.97 -6.58 10.04
N GLY A 22 -4.62 -5.44 9.46
CA GLY A 22 -5.42 -4.76 8.43
C GLY A 22 -5.75 -5.67 7.24
N GLN A 23 -6.79 -5.35 6.49
CA GLN A 23 -7.19 -6.00 5.24
C GLN A 23 -6.60 -5.25 4.05
N THR A 24 -6.37 -5.96 2.94
CA THR A 24 -5.93 -5.31 1.70
C THR A 24 -6.93 -4.24 1.27
N GLY A 25 -6.44 -3.03 1.00
CA GLY A 25 -7.25 -1.85 0.73
C GLY A 25 -7.42 -0.90 1.93
N ASP A 26 -7.06 -1.32 3.15
CA ASP A 26 -7.14 -0.46 4.32
C ASP A 26 -6.20 0.77 4.21
N LYS A 27 -6.67 1.89 4.74
CA LYS A 27 -5.95 3.18 4.80
C LYS A 27 -5.08 3.28 6.05
N THR A 28 -4.11 2.39 6.17
CA THR A 28 -3.14 2.44 7.27
C THR A 28 -2.31 3.72 7.18
N PHE A 29 -2.19 4.45 8.30
CA PHE A 29 -1.55 5.78 8.36
C PHE A 29 -2.30 6.89 7.59
N ALA A 30 -3.63 6.77 7.45
CA ALA A 30 -4.46 7.81 6.84
C ALA A 30 -4.26 9.19 7.49
N ASP A 31 -3.98 9.23 8.80
CA ASP A 31 -3.71 10.43 9.58
C ASP A 31 -2.38 11.12 9.23
N ARG A 32 -1.48 10.42 8.54
CA ARG A 32 -0.16 10.93 8.12
C ARG A 32 -0.11 11.35 6.66
N TYR A 33 -1.19 11.11 5.90
CA TYR A 33 -1.29 11.46 4.49
C TYR A 33 -2.33 12.56 4.27
N PRO A 34 -2.21 13.33 3.17
CA PRO A 34 -3.31 14.13 2.66
C PRO A 34 -4.49 13.27 2.21
N ASP A 35 -5.61 13.92 1.90
CA ASP A 35 -6.76 13.26 1.30
C ASP A 35 -6.45 12.64 -0.07
N ASP A 36 -7.08 11.50 -0.35
CA ASP A 36 -6.95 10.80 -1.62
C ASP A 36 -7.37 11.67 -2.81
N VAL A 37 -6.53 11.68 -3.85
CA VAL A 37 -6.82 12.35 -5.13
C VAL A 37 -7.35 11.32 -6.12
N VAL A 38 -8.64 11.42 -6.43
CA VAL A 38 -9.32 10.57 -7.41
C VAL A 38 -10.03 11.41 -8.48
N ASN A 39 -9.98 10.92 -9.72
CA ASN A 39 -10.77 11.37 -10.86
C ASN A 39 -11.64 10.21 -11.39
N PRO A 40 -12.89 10.06 -10.92
CA PRO A 40 -13.78 8.99 -11.34
C PRO A 40 -14.10 8.96 -12.84
N ILE A 41 -13.98 10.10 -13.52
CA ILE A 41 -14.28 10.23 -14.96
C ILE A 41 -13.18 9.56 -15.80
N ALA A 42 -11.94 9.52 -15.30
CA ALA A 42 -10.77 9.08 -16.05
C ALA A 42 -10.75 7.57 -16.37
N LYS A 43 -11.58 6.74 -15.71
CA LYS A 43 -11.66 5.28 -15.90
C LYS A 43 -10.27 4.61 -15.98
N THR A 44 -9.38 4.96 -15.08
CA THR A 44 -8.01 4.43 -15.01
C THR A 44 -7.95 3.21 -14.09
N TYR A 45 -7.00 2.32 -14.36
CA TYR A 45 -6.82 1.07 -13.60
C TYR A 45 -5.33 0.81 -13.34
N LEU A 46 -4.97 0.69 -12.07
CA LEU A 46 -3.63 0.34 -11.63
C LEU A 46 -3.72 -0.83 -10.66
N LEU A 47 -3.35 -2.02 -11.12
CA LEU A 47 -3.26 -3.22 -10.30
C LEU A 47 -1.87 -3.29 -9.68
N VAL A 48 -1.78 -3.36 -8.35
CA VAL A 48 -0.52 -3.57 -7.64
C VAL A 48 -0.58 -4.90 -6.90
N LYS A 49 0.40 -5.76 -7.16
CA LYS A 49 0.49 -7.11 -6.59
C LYS A 49 1.64 -7.18 -5.61
N ASN A 50 1.35 -7.61 -4.38
CA ASN A 50 2.36 -7.88 -3.38
C ASN A 50 2.81 -9.34 -3.48
N THR A 51 4.01 -9.56 -3.99
CA THR A 51 4.59 -10.91 -4.12
C THR A 51 5.61 -11.26 -3.05
N VAL A 52 5.89 -10.35 -2.11
CA VAL A 52 6.78 -10.62 -0.98
C VAL A 52 6.05 -11.38 0.14
N ASP A 53 6.81 -11.94 1.07
CA ASP A 53 6.31 -12.81 2.15
C ASP A 53 5.64 -12.06 3.31
N HIS A 54 5.59 -10.74 3.26
CA HIS A 54 5.07 -9.85 4.30
C HIS A 54 4.17 -8.76 3.71
N ASP A 55 3.43 -8.08 4.58
CA ASP A 55 2.50 -7.03 4.17
C ASP A 55 3.26 -5.75 3.83
N ILE A 56 2.73 -4.99 2.88
CA ILE A 56 3.32 -3.73 2.42
C ILE A 56 2.28 -2.62 2.46
N ILE A 57 2.76 -1.38 2.44
CA ILE A 57 1.92 -0.23 2.10
C ILE A 57 2.45 0.37 0.82
N VAL A 58 1.56 0.59 -0.13
CA VAL A 58 1.87 1.18 -1.42
C VAL A 58 1.32 2.59 -1.42
N CYS A 59 2.16 3.56 -1.75
CA CYS A 59 1.80 4.95 -1.97
C CYS A 59 2.02 5.30 -3.44
N VAL A 60 0.99 5.82 -4.08
CA VAL A 60 1.01 6.32 -5.46
C VAL A 60 1.24 7.81 -5.41
N ARG A 61 2.25 8.28 -6.16
CA ARG A 61 2.59 9.69 -6.29
C ARG A 61 2.57 10.13 -7.74
N ASP A 62 2.29 11.42 -7.97
CA ASP A 62 2.33 12.00 -9.31
C ASP A 62 3.78 12.30 -9.77
N GLN A 63 3.91 12.87 -10.97
CA GLN A 63 5.18 13.20 -11.58
C GLN A 63 6.04 14.21 -10.79
N TYR A 64 5.39 14.99 -9.92
CA TYR A 64 5.99 16.01 -9.04
C TYR A 64 6.17 15.51 -7.60
N LYS A 65 5.93 14.21 -7.35
CA LYS A 65 6.01 13.56 -6.04
C LYS A 65 4.90 13.97 -5.06
N ASN A 66 3.82 14.59 -5.54
CA ASN A 66 2.66 14.86 -4.69
C ASN A 66 1.91 13.55 -4.42
N TYR A 67 1.33 13.44 -3.23
CA TYR A 67 0.49 12.31 -2.85
C TYR A 67 -0.75 12.19 -3.77
N LEU A 68 -1.07 10.97 -4.19
CA LEU A 68 -2.33 10.65 -4.87
C LEU A 68 -3.19 9.68 -4.06
N ASN A 69 -2.61 8.57 -3.60
CA ASN A 69 -3.35 7.53 -2.89
C ASN A 69 -2.38 6.60 -2.16
N HIS A 70 -2.80 5.97 -1.07
CA HIS A 70 -2.08 4.83 -0.47
C HIS A 70 -3.01 3.72 -0.02
N VAL A 71 -2.52 2.48 0.01
CA VAL A 71 -3.24 1.34 0.58
C VAL A 71 -2.28 0.35 1.20
N TYR A 72 -2.75 -0.34 2.23
CA TYR A 72 -2.12 -1.55 2.74
C TYR A 72 -2.47 -2.75 1.85
N ILE A 73 -1.49 -3.61 1.54
CA ILE A 73 -1.66 -4.83 0.74
C ILE A 73 -1.01 -6.00 1.47
N ARG A 74 -1.79 -7.03 1.75
CA ARG A 74 -1.30 -8.24 2.41
C ARG A 74 -0.32 -9.01 1.53
N ASN A 75 0.52 -9.81 2.18
CA ASN A 75 1.39 -10.74 1.48
C ASN A 75 0.60 -11.65 0.52
N LYS A 76 1.11 -11.80 -0.70
CA LYS A 76 0.49 -12.61 -1.79
C LYS A 76 -0.91 -12.14 -2.20
N ASP A 77 -1.24 -10.88 -1.95
CA ASP A 77 -2.51 -10.27 -2.34
C ASP A 77 -2.28 -9.13 -3.36
N GLU A 78 -3.37 -8.63 -3.94
CA GLU A 78 -3.33 -7.54 -4.91
C GLU A 78 -4.43 -6.51 -4.67
N TYR A 79 -4.17 -5.27 -5.08
CA TYR A 79 -5.13 -4.18 -4.98
C TYR A 79 -5.23 -3.42 -6.29
N LEU A 80 -6.47 -3.16 -6.73
CA LEU A 80 -6.76 -2.42 -7.94
C LEU A 80 -7.16 -0.98 -7.58
N PHE A 81 -6.26 -0.03 -7.81
CA PHE A 81 -6.61 1.37 -7.79
C PHE A 81 -7.45 1.71 -9.03
N THR A 82 -8.54 2.45 -8.82
CA THR A 82 -9.44 2.89 -9.90
C THR A 82 -9.67 4.38 -9.83
N GLY A 83 -9.80 5.03 -10.99
CA GLY A 83 -10.12 6.46 -11.04
C GLY A 83 -9.00 7.33 -10.49
N MET A 84 -7.75 6.94 -10.68
CA MET A 84 -6.62 7.84 -10.48
C MET A 84 -6.55 8.90 -11.60
N PRO A 85 -5.99 10.09 -11.34
CA PRO A 85 -5.74 11.08 -12.37
C PRO A 85 -4.87 10.54 -13.52
N ILE A 86 -5.12 11.03 -14.73
CA ILE A 86 -4.27 10.77 -15.91
C ILE A 86 -2.96 11.52 -15.69
N SER A 87 -1.89 10.80 -15.36
CA SER A 87 -0.60 11.38 -15.01
C SER A 87 0.51 10.34 -15.13
N ARG A 88 1.76 10.81 -15.10
CA ARG A 88 2.90 9.92 -14.80
C ARG A 88 2.93 9.70 -13.29
N VAL A 89 3.06 8.46 -12.88
CA VAL A 89 3.07 8.07 -11.47
C VAL A 89 4.36 7.34 -11.09
N TYR A 90 4.70 7.45 -9.81
CA TYR A 90 5.68 6.63 -9.12
C TYR A 90 4.98 5.84 -8.02
N LEU A 91 5.51 4.67 -7.73
CA LEU A 91 5.08 3.89 -6.57
C LEU A 91 6.17 3.94 -5.51
N GLN A 92 5.76 4.23 -4.29
CA GLN A 92 6.58 4.09 -3.10
C GLN A 92 6.02 2.98 -2.24
N TYR A 93 6.90 2.29 -1.52
CA TYR A 93 6.57 1.11 -0.76
C TYR A 93 7.15 1.23 0.65
N LYS A 94 6.31 0.97 1.65
CA LYS A 94 6.78 0.61 2.99
C LYS A 94 6.74 -0.90 3.12
N SER A 95 7.90 -1.49 3.41
CA SER A 95 8.09 -2.93 3.56
C SER A 95 8.87 -3.16 4.85
N LYS A 96 8.19 -3.71 5.87
CA LYS A 96 8.70 -3.79 7.25
C LYS A 96 9.18 -2.41 7.74
N GLU A 97 10.47 -2.28 8.07
CA GLU A 97 11.09 -1.05 8.57
C GLU A 97 11.67 -0.16 7.46
N PHE A 98 11.60 -0.62 6.21
CA PHE A 98 12.24 0.03 5.07
C PHE A 98 11.22 0.73 4.18
N TYR A 99 11.70 1.79 3.53
CA TYR A 99 10.94 2.60 2.59
C TYR A 99 11.67 2.63 1.25
N PHE A 100 10.93 2.43 0.17
CA PHE A 100 11.46 2.32 -1.17
C PHE A 100 10.64 3.15 -2.15
N GLU A 101 11.28 3.60 -3.21
CA GLU A 101 10.64 4.20 -4.37
C GLU A 101 11.03 3.43 -5.63
N ASP A 102 10.05 3.14 -6.49
CA ASP A 102 10.27 2.61 -7.82
C ASP A 102 11.00 3.64 -8.69
N THR A 103 12.11 3.24 -9.32
CA THR A 103 12.85 4.10 -10.25
C THR A 103 12.14 4.23 -11.59
N GLN A 104 11.20 3.33 -11.89
CA GLN A 104 10.41 3.36 -13.12
C GLN A 104 9.25 4.35 -13.04
N LYS A 105 9.04 5.07 -14.14
CA LYS A 105 7.90 5.96 -14.32
C LYS A 105 6.86 5.25 -15.16
N THR A 106 5.61 5.27 -14.72
CA THR A 106 4.52 4.76 -15.54
C THR A 106 3.54 5.86 -15.88
N VAL A 107 3.09 5.88 -17.12
CA VAL A 107 2.04 6.78 -17.57
C VAL A 107 0.71 6.08 -17.35
N ILE A 108 -0.19 6.70 -16.59
CA ILE A 108 -1.58 6.25 -16.44
C ILE A 108 -2.42 7.01 -17.46
N ASN A 109 -2.99 6.28 -18.43
CA ASN A 109 -3.84 6.85 -19.47
C ASN A 109 -5.33 6.48 -19.28
N TYR A 110 -6.21 7.21 -19.96
CA TYR A 110 -7.65 6.97 -19.95
C TYR A 110 -7.99 5.55 -20.44
N GLY A 111 -8.72 4.79 -19.63
CA GLY A 111 -9.17 3.45 -20.01
C GLY A 111 -8.10 2.36 -20.04
N GLU A 112 -6.83 2.68 -19.73
CA GLU A 112 -5.74 1.71 -19.72
C GLU A 112 -5.65 0.96 -18.39
N ARG A 113 -5.21 -0.31 -18.48
CA ARG A 113 -4.93 -1.18 -17.33
C ARG A 113 -3.44 -1.40 -17.21
N HIS A 114 -2.87 -0.91 -16.12
CA HIS A 114 -1.47 -1.16 -15.77
C HIS A 114 -1.40 -2.19 -14.64
N THR A 115 -0.45 -3.11 -14.72
CA THR A 115 -0.19 -4.10 -13.67
C THR A 115 1.24 -3.95 -13.19
N PHE A 116 1.39 -3.82 -11.89
CA PHE A 116 2.66 -3.71 -11.20
C PHE A 116 2.78 -4.86 -10.22
N THR A 117 3.97 -5.42 -10.17
CA THR A 117 4.25 -6.51 -9.24
C THR A 117 5.45 -6.09 -8.42
N PHE A 118 5.25 -6.01 -7.10
CA PHE A 118 6.29 -5.61 -6.18
C PHE A 118 7.09 -6.83 -5.73
N PHE A 119 8.29 -6.97 -6.28
CA PHE A 119 9.30 -7.93 -5.87
C PHE A 119 10.50 -7.17 -5.30
N TYR A 120 10.70 -7.23 -3.98
CA TYR A 120 11.97 -6.77 -3.42
C TYR A 120 13.01 -7.89 -3.57
N ASP A 121 13.99 -7.68 -4.44
CA ASP A 121 15.13 -8.56 -4.62
C ASP A 121 16.41 -7.71 -4.55
N ALA A 122 17.26 -7.99 -3.54
CA ALA A 122 18.52 -7.29 -3.33
C ALA A 122 19.53 -7.52 -4.47
N SER A 123 19.34 -8.55 -5.30
CA SER A 123 20.13 -8.80 -6.50
C SER A 123 19.62 -8.06 -7.75
N MET A 124 18.40 -7.50 -7.70
CA MET A 124 17.84 -6.62 -8.73
C MET A 124 18.22 -5.15 -8.48
N GLU A 125 19.51 -4.90 -8.24
CA GLU A 125 20.05 -3.54 -8.11
C GLU A 125 19.55 -2.66 -9.28
N GLY A 126 18.91 -1.52 -8.96
CA GLY A 126 18.53 -0.48 -9.93
C GLY A 126 17.03 -0.22 -10.12
N ASN A 127 16.13 -1.13 -9.68
CA ASN A 127 14.68 -0.91 -9.82
C ASN A 127 14.05 -0.11 -8.67
N PHE A 128 14.70 -0.10 -7.51
CA PHE A 128 14.20 0.60 -6.32
C PHE A 128 15.29 1.44 -5.67
N MET A 129 14.92 2.63 -5.20
CA MET A 129 15.76 3.51 -4.40
C MET A 129 15.24 3.53 -2.97
N VAL A 130 16.14 3.39 -1.99
CA VAL A 130 15.77 3.58 -0.58
C VAL A 130 15.47 5.05 -0.33
N ILE A 131 14.35 5.33 0.32
CA ILE A 131 13.93 6.69 0.72
C ILE A 131 13.80 6.78 2.23
N SER A 132 13.72 8.00 2.76
CA SER A 132 13.45 8.19 4.18
C SER A 132 11.96 8.01 4.50
N GLU A 133 11.65 7.81 5.79
CA GLU A 133 10.26 7.83 6.27
C GLU A 133 9.59 9.19 5.97
N GLU A 134 10.34 10.29 6.16
CA GLU A 134 9.84 11.64 5.91
C GLU A 134 9.46 11.83 4.43
N ASP A 135 10.24 11.29 3.50
CA ASP A 135 9.92 11.30 2.08
C ASP A 135 8.68 10.46 1.77
N PHE A 136 8.52 9.31 2.44
CA PHE A 136 7.38 8.42 2.25
C PHE A 136 6.05 9.05 2.70
N PHE A 137 6.06 9.82 3.79
CA PHE A 137 4.89 10.53 4.34
C PHE A 137 4.79 12.00 3.91
N LYS A 138 5.63 12.42 2.96
CA LYS A 138 5.55 13.78 2.41
C LYS A 138 4.18 14.02 1.76
N PRO A 139 3.53 15.17 1.99
CA PRO A 139 2.27 15.51 1.33
C PRO A 139 2.43 15.61 -0.19
#